data_AF-A0A9D2TQ69-F1
#
_entry.id   AF-A0A9D2TQ69-F1
#
_cell.length_a   1.000
_cell.length_b   1.000
_cell.length_c   1.000
_cell.angle_alpha   90.00
_cell.angle_beta   90.00
_cell.angle_gamma   90.00
#
_symmetry.space_group_name_H-M   'P 1'
#
loop_
_entity.id
_entity.type
_entity.pdbx_description
1 polymer ?
#
loop_
_entity_poly.entity_id
_entity_poly.type
_entity_poly.pdbx_seq_one_letter_code
_entity_poly.pdbx_strand_id
1 'polypeptide(L)'
;MTTTPQGHVESLDLSDVIDAATAEQPGPFVTIHLPSDPTGATIDVVRRTFDAQLKDAAAQLSANGASDAEVAAILDPVRGDVSDEIFWRQQSRSLTVFCADGFHRIIRVPVELTESVTVAELPHLSPLAPVVEASGRCYVLALAKGKVRLFEADRNAIAELPLGAIPEKFDDVVEAPERELQGRSTGQDSVAFHGHADTANGLTEEFLRAVSDGVEKELGTARSQPLVLATVEENGPAFRTLCSYPAIATEVIAGNPEHTGANELRSAAWQILDAARTEEEPGVRDNILTEVHRGRGSNDLAEIARVAGEGRIADLYVPRDLSVLHTPDASSLLDRALVETMRTKGGVHTLGVLEAPEEALATLRG
;
A
#
# COMPACT_ATOMS: atom_id res chain seq x y z
N MET A 1 7.64 5.52 -8.17
CA MET A 1 7.87 5.57 -6.71
C MET A 1 9.35 5.40 -6.41
N THR A 2 9.92 6.19 -5.49
CA THR A 2 11.36 6.31 -5.23
C THR A 2 11.91 5.17 -4.36
N THR A 3 13.16 4.79 -4.62
CA THR A 3 13.99 3.80 -3.88
C THR A 3 14.38 4.23 -2.45
N THR A 4 13.79 5.31 -1.95
CA THR A 4 14.12 5.95 -0.67
C THR A 4 13.32 5.33 0.48
N PRO A 5 13.91 5.10 1.67
CA PRO A 5 13.22 4.57 2.84
C PRO A 5 11.92 5.31 3.15
N GLN A 6 10.87 4.58 3.58
CA GLN A 6 9.56 5.18 3.90
C GLN A 6 9.54 5.90 5.26
N GLY A 7 10.53 5.67 6.14
CA GLY A 7 10.54 6.22 7.50
C GLY A 7 9.71 5.39 8.48
N HIS A 8 9.21 6.03 9.54
CA HIS A 8 8.30 5.38 10.49
C HIS A 8 6.88 5.35 9.89
N VAL A 9 6.36 4.15 9.64
CA VAL A 9 5.05 3.96 9.02
C VAL A 9 4.12 3.32 10.04
N GLU A 10 3.09 4.06 10.43
CA GLU A 10 2.02 3.59 11.29
C GLU A 10 0.96 2.87 10.45
N SER A 11 0.18 2.00 11.09
CA SER A 11 -1.03 1.48 10.46
C SER A 11 -1.99 2.65 10.20
N LEU A 12 -2.34 2.88 8.93
CA LEU A 12 -3.18 3.98 8.48
C LEU A 12 -4.66 3.62 8.63
N ASP A 13 -5.06 3.33 9.87
CA ASP A 13 -6.47 3.23 10.24
C ASP A 13 -7.02 4.66 10.43
N LEU A 14 -8.01 5.01 9.61
CA LEU A 14 -8.72 6.29 9.65
C LEU A 14 -10.10 6.17 10.29
N SER A 15 -10.44 5.05 10.91
CA SER A 15 -11.78 4.82 11.49
C SER A 15 -12.17 5.92 12.47
N ASP A 16 -11.23 6.41 13.29
CA ASP A 16 -11.43 7.52 14.22
C ASP A 16 -11.73 8.84 13.52
N VAL A 17 -11.05 9.13 12.41
CA VAL A 17 -11.31 10.31 11.55
C VAL A 17 -12.70 10.21 10.92
N ILE A 18 -13.10 9.02 10.45
CA ILE A 18 -14.43 8.80 9.86
C ILE A 18 -15.54 8.92 10.92
N ASP A 19 -15.32 8.38 12.12
CA ASP A 19 -16.26 8.50 13.24
C ASP A 19 -16.46 9.97 13.63
N ALA A 20 -15.37 10.75 13.73
CA ALA A 20 -15.45 12.19 13.99
C ALA A 20 -16.16 12.94 12.86
N ALA A 21 -15.85 12.62 11.60
CA ALA A 21 -16.43 13.27 10.41
C ALA A 21 -17.93 13.01 10.23
N THR A 22 -18.48 12.02 10.93
CA THR A 22 -19.88 11.57 10.78
C THR A 22 -20.69 11.71 12.07
N ALA A 23 -20.13 12.42 13.06
CA ALA A 23 -20.81 12.84 14.28
C ALA A 23 -21.94 13.85 14.00
N GLU A 24 -22.80 14.11 15.00
CA GLU A 24 -23.90 15.08 14.87
C GLU A 24 -23.42 16.51 14.54
N GLN A 25 -22.22 16.87 14.99
CA GLN A 25 -21.56 18.16 14.72
C GLN A 25 -20.10 17.88 14.30
N PRO A 26 -19.87 17.52 13.03
CA PRO A 26 -18.57 17.01 12.61
C PRO A 26 -17.53 18.13 12.44
N GLY A 27 -17.95 19.31 11.97
CA GLY A 27 -17.03 20.38 11.54
C GLY A 27 -17.12 21.68 12.34
N PRO A 28 -16.25 22.66 12.03
CA PRO A 28 -15.28 22.60 10.92
C PRO A 28 -14.06 21.72 11.23
N PHE A 29 -13.61 20.97 10.21
CA PHE A 29 -12.33 20.29 10.20
C PHE A 29 -11.23 21.17 9.64
N VAL A 30 -10.11 21.22 10.34
CA VAL A 30 -8.82 21.65 9.80
C VAL A 30 -8.09 20.39 9.34
N THR A 31 -7.72 20.36 8.06
CA THR A 31 -6.84 19.32 7.52
C THR A 31 -5.55 19.95 7.01
N ILE A 32 -4.41 19.41 7.44
CA ILE A 32 -3.08 19.85 7.01
C ILE A 32 -2.38 18.66 6.39
N HIS A 33 -1.90 18.81 5.15
CA HIS A 33 -0.96 17.90 4.53
C HIS A 33 0.40 18.60 4.40
N LEU A 34 1.45 17.92 4.82
CA LEU A 34 2.79 18.46 4.86
C LEU A 34 3.78 17.42 4.33
N PRO A 35 4.44 17.66 3.18
CA PRO A 35 5.55 16.83 2.77
C PRO A 35 6.67 16.86 3.82
N SER A 36 7.25 15.69 4.11
CA SER A 36 8.31 15.51 5.09
C SER A 36 9.41 14.60 4.57
N ASP A 37 10.51 14.50 5.32
CA ASP A 37 11.64 13.66 4.94
C ASP A 37 11.90 12.60 6.02
N PRO A 38 11.84 11.30 5.67
CA PRO A 38 12.13 10.21 6.60
C PRO A 38 13.59 10.19 7.08
N THR A 39 14.51 10.92 6.42
CA THR A 39 15.91 11.07 6.88
C THR A 39 16.08 12.13 7.97
N GLY A 40 15.08 12.99 8.16
CA GLY A 40 15.15 14.11 9.09
C GLY A 40 16.05 15.27 8.64
N ALA A 41 16.58 15.25 7.41
CA ALA A 41 17.49 16.30 6.92
C ALA A 41 16.81 17.69 6.83
N THR A 42 15.49 17.73 6.70
CA THR A 42 14.71 18.96 6.50
C THR A 42 13.82 19.33 7.70
N ILE A 43 14.04 18.75 8.89
CA ILE A 43 13.19 18.94 10.08
C ILE A 43 12.87 20.41 10.37
N ASP A 44 13.86 21.29 10.36
CA ASP A 44 13.64 22.72 10.66
C ASP A 44 12.81 23.45 9.60
N VAL A 45 12.84 22.97 8.35
CA VAL A 45 11.98 23.50 7.28
C VAL A 45 10.56 23.00 7.49
N VAL A 46 10.39 21.68 7.66
CA VAL A 46 9.09 21.03 7.88
C VAL A 46 8.36 21.65 9.08
N ARG A 47 9.06 21.86 10.21
CA ARG A 47 8.50 22.51 11.41
C ARG A 47 8.00 23.93 11.14
N ARG A 48 8.80 24.73 10.43
CA ARG A 48 8.42 26.11 10.10
C ARG A 48 7.22 26.17 9.15
N THR A 49 7.17 25.26 8.18
CA THR A 49 6.02 25.14 7.27
C THR A 49 4.77 24.74 8.06
N PHE A 50 4.87 23.77 8.96
CA PHE A 50 3.75 23.38 9.83
C PHE A 50 3.23 24.54 10.69
N ASP A 51 4.14 25.31 11.33
CA ASP A 51 3.76 26.49 12.11
C ASP A 51 3.07 27.57 11.25
N ALA A 52 3.47 27.71 9.98
CA ALA A 52 2.82 28.61 9.05
C ALA A 52 1.42 28.11 8.67
N GLN A 53 1.25 26.82 8.41
CA GLN A 53 -0.06 26.20 8.12
C GLN A 53 -1.02 26.29 9.31
N LEU A 54 -0.54 26.12 10.55
CA LEU A 54 -1.37 26.32 11.74
C LEU A 54 -1.85 27.77 11.90
N LYS A 55 -1.04 28.75 11.48
CA LYS A 55 -1.44 30.17 11.46
C LYS A 55 -2.46 30.44 10.36
N ASP A 56 -2.29 29.84 9.19
CA ASP A 56 -3.25 29.97 8.11
C ASP A 56 -4.60 29.32 8.45
N ALA A 57 -4.59 28.12 9.03
CA ALA A 57 -5.79 27.46 9.57
C ALA A 57 -6.53 28.34 10.59
N ALA A 58 -5.79 28.96 11.53
CA ALA A 58 -6.38 29.89 12.49
C ALA A 58 -7.06 31.08 11.80
N ALA A 59 -6.41 31.67 10.79
CA ALA A 59 -6.97 32.78 10.03
C ALA A 59 -8.24 32.37 9.25
N GLN A 60 -8.23 31.18 8.62
CA GLN A 60 -9.39 30.63 7.91
C GLN A 60 -10.57 30.35 8.86
N LEU A 61 -10.32 29.76 10.04
CA LEU A 61 -11.35 29.54 11.06
C LEU A 61 -11.98 30.85 11.54
N SER A 62 -11.16 31.86 11.86
CA SER A 62 -11.66 33.18 12.27
C SER A 62 -12.44 33.88 11.16
N ALA A 63 -12.00 33.77 9.91
CA ALA A 63 -12.73 34.31 8.75
C ALA A 63 -14.11 33.64 8.57
N ASN A 64 -14.22 32.36 8.96
CA ASN A 64 -15.47 31.59 8.97
C ASN A 64 -16.30 31.81 10.25
N GLY A 65 -15.91 32.75 11.12
CA GLY A 65 -16.69 33.19 12.27
C GLY A 65 -16.35 32.52 13.61
N ALA A 66 -15.31 31.67 13.66
CA ALA A 66 -14.86 31.09 14.91
C ALA A 66 -14.22 32.15 15.83
N SER A 67 -14.59 32.12 17.11
CA SER A 67 -13.97 32.91 18.17
C SER A 67 -12.56 32.43 18.49
N ASP A 68 -11.73 33.28 19.10
CA ASP A 68 -10.37 32.92 19.53
C ASP A 68 -10.35 31.67 20.44
N ALA A 69 -11.40 31.49 21.25
CA ALA A 69 -11.53 30.32 22.12
C ALA A 69 -11.80 29.03 21.34
N GLU A 70 -12.65 29.08 20.30
CA GLU A 70 -12.91 27.94 19.42
C GLU A 70 -11.68 27.60 18.57
N VAL A 71 -10.98 28.62 18.04
CA VAL A 71 -9.72 28.42 17.31
C VAL A 71 -8.67 27.74 18.20
N ALA A 72 -8.53 28.19 19.45
CA ALA A 72 -7.63 27.58 20.42
C ALA A 72 -8.03 26.13 20.74
N ALA A 73 -9.32 25.87 20.98
CA ALA A 73 -9.83 24.53 21.27
C ALA A 73 -9.52 23.52 20.14
N ILE A 74 -9.61 23.95 18.88
CA ILE A 74 -9.32 23.12 17.72
C ILE A 74 -7.82 22.91 17.51
N LEU A 75 -6.98 23.95 17.66
CA LEU A 75 -5.58 23.92 17.20
C LEU A 75 -4.55 23.66 18.31
N ASP A 76 -4.82 24.01 19.56
CA ASP A 76 -3.86 23.85 20.67
C ASP A 76 -3.50 22.39 20.99
N PRO A 77 -4.41 21.40 20.91
CA PRO A 77 -4.06 19.99 21.15
C PRO A 77 -2.88 19.53 20.27
N VAL A 78 -2.94 19.84 18.98
CA VAL A 78 -1.88 19.49 18.01
C VAL A 78 -0.57 20.22 18.29
N ARG A 79 -0.62 21.50 18.72
CA ARG A 79 0.59 22.24 19.12
C ARG A 79 1.30 21.56 20.30
N GLY A 80 0.53 20.93 21.19
CA GLY A 80 1.06 20.12 22.29
C GLY A 80 1.86 18.92 21.80
N ASP A 81 1.26 18.11 20.91
CA ASP A 81 1.88 16.88 20.40
C ASP A 81 3.16 17.11 19.60
N VAL A 82 3.20 18.17 18.78
CA VAL A 82 4.36 18.45 17.93
C VAL A 82 5.48 19.22 18.65
N SER A 83 5.32 19.51 19.95
CA SER A 83 6.34 20.21 20.74
C SER A 83 7.56 19.33 21.07
N ASP A 84 7.42 18.00 20.97
CA ASP A 84 8.49 17.03 21.21
C ASP A 84 9.48 16.98 20.01
N GLU A 85 10.78 17.10 20.28
CA GLU A 85 11.81 16.93 19.25
C GLU A 85 11.87 15.49 18.69
N ILE A 86 11.52 14.48 19.50
CA ILE A 86 11.52 13.08 19.08
C ILE A 86 10.49 12.86 17.97
N PHE A 87 9.33 13.52 18.08
CA PHE A 87 8.28 13.48 17.06
C PHE A 87 8.85 13.78 15.68
N TRP A 88 9.62 14.87 15.55
CA TRP A 88 10.17 15.33 14.26
C TRP A 88 11.32 14.49 13.73
N ARG A 89 12.00 13.71 14.58
CA ARG A 89 13.08 12.80 14.14
C ARG A 89 12.55 11.51 13.52
N GLN A 90 11.28 11.18 13.77
CA GLN A 90 10.64 9.95 13.29
C GLN A 90 9.52 10.32 12.32
N GLN A 91 9.89 10.72 11.11
CA GLN A 91 8.93 11.12 10.07
C GLN A 91 8.85 10.10 8.95
N SER A 92 7.81 10.24 8.14
CA SER A 92 7.61 9.51 6.89
C SER A 92 7.81 10.45 5.71
N ARG A 93 7.30 10.10 4.53
CA ARG A 93 7.30 10.97 3.34
C ARG A 93 6.36 12.17 3.45
N SER A 94 5.27 12.04 4.21
CA SER A 94 4.42 13.17 4.57
C SER A 94 3.83 13.01 5.96
N LEU A 95 3.33 14.12 6.49
CA LEU A 95 2.55 14.21 7.70
C LEU A 95 1.15 14.74 7.34
N THR A 96 0.11 14.11 7.87
CA THR A 96 -1.26 14.64 7.81
C THR A 96 -1.79 14.88 9.22
N VAL A 97 -2.46 16.00 9.40
CA VAL A 97 -3.13 16.37 10.64
C VAL A 97 -4.59 16.66 10.37
N PHE A 98 -5.46 16.09 11.18
CA PHE A 98 -6.88 16.40 11.24
C PHE A 98 -7.18 17.03 12.61
N CYS A 99 -7.91 18.14 12.64
CA CYS A 99 -8.42 18.75 13.87
C CYS A 99 -9.89 19.15 13.70
N ALA A 100 -10.68 18.93 14.74
CA ALA A 100 -12.03 19.48 14.91
C ALA A 100 -12.25 19.73 16.41
N ASP A 101 -13.41 20.27 16.79
CA ASP A 101 -13.71 20.44 18.21
C ASP A 101 -13.71 19.09 18.94
N GLY A 102 -12.92 18.97 20.01
CA GLY A 102 -12.77 17.72 20.77
C GLY A 102 -12.05 16.56 20.04
N PHE A 103 -11.52 16.76 18.83
CA PHE A 103 -10.85 15.71 18.05
C PHE A 103 -9.56 16.21 17.39
N HIS A 104 -8.49 15.44 17.50
CA HIS A 104 -7.33 15.61 16.63
C HIS A 104 -6.67 14.27 16.36
N ARG A 105 -6.05 14.17 15.19
CA ARG A 105 -5.33 12.98 14.74
C ARG A 105 -4.16 13.39 13.88
N ILE A 106 -2.98 12.88 14.22
CA ILE A 106 -1.74 13.08 13.47
C ILE A 106 -1.33 11.73 12.90
N ILE A 107 -1.12 11.63 11.59
CA ILE A 107 -0.68 10.41 10.91
C ILE A 107 0.52 10.67 10.02
N ARG A 108 1.44 9.70 10.01
CA ARG A 108 2.61 9.68 9.13
C ARG A 108 2.26 8.88 7.89
N VAL A 109 2.39 9.50 6.73
CA VAL A 109 1.93 8.96 5.46
C VAL A 109 3.13 8.55 4.60
N PRO A 110 3.18 7.32 4.05
CA PRO A 110 4.31 6.79 3.28
C PRO A 110 4.30 7.17 1.80
N VAL A 111 3.45 8.12 1.42
CA VAL A 111 3.43 8.77 0.10
C VAL A 111 3.74 10.26 0.24
N GLU A 112 4.25 10.85 -0.83
CA GLU A 112 4.47 12.29 -0.90
C GLU A 112 3.14 12.98 -1.21
N LEU A 113 2.74 13.89 -0.33
CA LEU A 113 1.52 14.69 -0.45
C LEU A 113 1.92 16.13 -0.77
N THR A 114 1.09 16.81 -1.54
CA THR A 114 1.25 18.25 -1.77
C THR A 114 0.92 19.02 -0.49
N GLU A 115 1.78 20.00 -0.17
CA GLU A 115 1.57 20.92 0.94
C GLU A 115 0.21 21.63 0.81
N SER A 116 -0.65 21.50 1.82
CA SER A 116 -1.97 22.14 1.81
C SER A 116 -2.55 22.28 3.22
N VAL A 117 -3.42 23.26 3.38
CA VAL A 117 -4.23 23.50 4.58
C VAL A 117 -5.65 23.82 4.15
N THR A 118 -6.62 23.16 4.76
CA THR A 118 -8.03 23.29 4.39
C THR A 118 -8.89 23.37 5.64
N VAL A 119 -9.83 24.31 5.67
CA VAL A 119 -10.89 24.40 6.68
C VAL A 119 -12.23 24.15 6.00
N ALA A 120 -12.85 23.01 6.27
CA ALA A 120 -14.06 22.55 5.61
C ALA A 120 -15.01 21.82 6.58
N GLU A 121 -16.23 21.49 6.14
CA GLU A 121 -17.19 20.72 6.94
C GLU A 121 -16.70 19.28 7.22
N LEU A 122 -15.94 18.70 6.29
CA LEU A 122 -15.39 17.35 6.36
C LEU A 122 -13.86 17.38 6.24
N PRO A 123 -13.15 16.34 6.73
CA PRO A 123 -11.71 16.23 6.53
C PRO A 123 -11.36 16.09 5.05
N HIS A 124 -10.23 16.69 4.65
CA HIS A 124 -9.71 16.56 3.29
C HIS A 124 -8.98 15.21 3.14
N LEU A 125 -9.65 14.23 2.52
CA LEU A 125 -9.16 12.86 2.39
C LEU A 125 -8.74 12.52 0.96
N SER A 126 -9.13 13.33 -0.02
CA SER A 126 -8.85 13.09 -1.44
C SER A 126 -7.36 12.82 -1.72
N PRO A 127 -6.38 13.58 -1.17
CA PRO A 127 -4.96 13.30 -1.36
C PRO A 127 -4.49 11.98 -0.74
N LEU A 128 -5.26 11.45 0.23
CA LEU A 128 -4.98 10.18 0.89
C LEU A 128 -5.60 8.99 0.19
N ALA A 129 -6.38 9.17 -0.89
CA ALA A 129 -6.99 8.04 -1.61
C ALA A 129 -6.01 6.89 -1.95
N PRO A 130 -4.75 7.15 -2.40
CA PRO A 130 -3.78 6.07 -2.64
C PRO A 130 -3.37 5.27 -1.38
N VAL A 131 -3.60 5.84 -0.21
CA VAL A 131 -3.23 5.27 1.09
C VAL A 131 -4.44 4.62 1.75
N VAL A 132 -5.63 5.21 1.53
CA VAL A 132 -6.94 4.71 1.95
C VAL A 132 -7.35 3.48 1.17
N GLU A 133 -6.88 3.33 -0.08
CA GLU A 133 -7.10 2.15 -0.92
C GLU A 133 -6.79 0.87 -0.10
N ALA A 134 -7.85 0.29 0.46
CA ALA A 134 -7.79 -0.59 1.62
C ALA A 134 -7.33 -2.01 1.27
N SER A 135 -6.84 -2.22 0.06
CA SER A 135 -6.88 -3.53 -0.58
C SER A 135 -5.59 -3.78 -1.31
N GLY A 136 -4.58 -4.15 -0.54
CA GLY A 136 -3.33 -4.62 -1.07
C GLY A 136 -2.52 -5.27 0.03
N ARG A 137 -2.75 -6.56 0.26
CA ARG A 137 -1.76 -7.39 0.93
C ARG A 137 -1.15 -8.32 -0.09
N CYS A 138 0.14 -8.57 0.05
CA CYS A 138 0.83 -9.55 -0.74
C CYS A 138 1.73 -10.39 0.16
N TYR A 139 2.01 -11.59 -0.33
CA TYR A 139 3.10 -12.38 0.20
C TYR A 139 4.37 -12.06 -0.59
N VAL A 140 5.50 -12.01 0.12
CA VAL A 140 6.82 -12.02 -0.50
C VAL A 140 7.54 -13.27 -0.07
N LEU A 141 7.92 -14.13 -1.04
CA LEU A 141 8.73 -15.31 -0.78
C LEU A 141 10.16 -15.03 -1.23
N ALA A 142 11.04 -14.78 -0.26
CA ALA A 142 12.47 -14.71 -0.47
C ALA A 142 13.02 -16.13 -0.54
N LEU A 143 13.28 -16.59 -1.75
CA LEU A 143 13.68 -17.96 -2.07
C LEU A 143 15.15 -18.00 -2.51
N ALA A 144 16.01 -18.47 -1.61
CA ALA A 144 17.40 -18.80 -1.89
C ALA A 144 17.74 -20.19 -1.34
N LYS A 145 18.73 -20.87 -1.93
CA LYS A 145 19.18 -22.19 -1.46
C LYS A 145 19.67 -22.15 -0.01
N GLY A 146 20.33 -21.07 0.40
CA GLY A 146 20.86 -20.91 1.76
C GLY A 146 19.79 -20.56 2.81
N LYS A 147 18.71 -19.88 2.39
CA LYS A 147 17.64 -19.43 3.29
C LYS A 147 16.36 -19.08 2.52
N VAL A 148 15.23 -19.60 3.00
CA VAL A 148 13.88 -19.22 2.60
C VAL A 148 13.26 -18.33 3.68
N ARG A 149 12.56 -17.28 3.28
CA ARG A 149 11.80 -16.41 4.20
C ARG A 149 10.47 -16.05 3.56
N LEU A 150 9.40 -16.09 4.35
CA LEU A 150 8.06 -15.70 3.93
C LEU A 150 7.67 -14.43 4.67
N PHE A 151 7.06 -13.49 3.94
CA PHE A 151 6.54 -12.26 4.52
C PHE A 151 5.11 -12.02 4.08
N GLU A 152 4.34 -11.39 4.96
CA GLU A 152 3.13 -10.66 4.60
C GLU A 152 3.46 -9.18 4.55
N ALA A 153 3.05 -8.52 3.48
CA ALA A 153 3.29 -7.11 3.26
C ALA A 153 2.01 -6.42 2.84
N ASP A 154 1.81 -5.19 3.30
CA ASP A 154 0.92 -4.23 2.66
C ASP A 154 1.76 -3.08 2.06
N ARG A 155 1.12 -2.04 1.55
CA ARG A 155 1.79 -0.88 0.93
C ARG A 155 2.76 -0.15 1.87
N ASN A 156 2.62 -0.35 3.16
CA ASN A 156 3.14 0.50 4.22
C ASN A 156 4.03 -0.28 5.20
N ALA A 157 3.74 -1.56 5.41
CA ALA A 157 4.40 -2.43 6.37
C ALA A 157 4.72 -3.80 5.78
N ILE A 158 5.67 -4.49 6.41
CA ILE A 158 6.04 -5.88 6.10
C ILE A 158 6.37 -6.61 7.39
N ALA A 159 5.84 -7.82 7.54
CA ALA A 159 6.08 -8.71 8.67
C ALA A 159 6.55 -10.07 8.15
N GLU A 160 7.59 -10.61 8.79
CA GLU A 160 8.05 -11.98 8.51
C GLU A 160 7.07 -12.97 9.15
N LEU A 161 6.60 -13.93 8.36
CA LEU A 161 5.71 -14.99 8.79
C LEU A 161 6.51 -16.26 9.12
N PRO A 162 6.00 -17.11 10.02
CA PRO A 162 6.55 -18.45 10.18
C PRO A 162 6.42 -19.24 8.87
N LEU A 163 7.43 -20.05 8.56
CA LEU A 163 7.48 -20.85 7.32
C LEU A 163 6.55 -22.07 7.35
N GLY A 164 6.20 -22.59 8.52
CA GLY A 164 5.36 -23.78 8.67
C GLY A 164 5.92 -24.98 7.89
N ALA A 165 5.18 -25.46 6.89
CA ALA A 165 5.55 -26.57 6.01
C ALA A 165 6.58 -26.21 4.91
N ILE A 166 6.95 -24.94 4.77
CA ILE A 166 7.95 -24.49 3.79
C ILE A 166 9.36 -24.81 4.35
N PRO A 167 10.22 -25.52 3.58
CA PRO A 167 11.61 -25.78 3.99
C PRO A 167 12.40 -24.49 4.23
N GLU A 168 13.28 -24.46 5.24
CA GLU A 168 14.07 -23.26 5.56
C GLU A 168 15.25 -23.06 4.61
N LYS A 169 15.76 -24.15 4.04
CA LYS A 169 16.92 -24.15 3.14
C LYS A 169 16.99 -25.43 2.31
N PHE A 170 17.86 -25.43 1.32
CA PHE A 170 18.09 -26.53 0.39
C PHE A 170 18.45 -27.85 1.08
N ASP A 171 19.31 -27.79 2.11
CA ASP A 171 19.79 -28.97 2.85
C ASP A 171 18.69 -29.68 3.67
N ASP A 172 17.53 -29.05 3.86
CA ASP A 172 16.38 -29.66 4.54
C ASP A 172 15.61 -30.62 3.62
N VAL A 173 15.83 -30.53 2.30
CA VAL A 173 15.14 -31.30 1.26
C VAL A 173 16.07 -32.29 0.62
N VAL A 174 17.29 -31.87 0.31
CA VAL A 174 18.28 -32.68 -0.38
C VAL A 174 19.33 -33.15 0.60
N GLU A 175 19.36 -34.44 0.89
CA GLU A 175 20.49 -35.05 1.59
C GLU A 175 21.72 -34.99 0.69
N ALA A 176 22.76 -34.26 1.12
CA ALA A 176 24.04 -34.28 0.44
C ALA A 176 24.51 -35.74 0.36
N PRO A 177 24.82 -36.28 -0.84
CA PRO A 177 25.36 -37.62 -0.92
C PRO A 177 26.62 -37.66 -0.06
N GLU A 178 26.66 -38.58 0.91
CA GLU A 178 27.88 -38.89 1.64
C GLU A 178 28.97 -39.03 0.59
N ARG A 179 29.97 -38.14 0.63
CA ARG A 179 31.14 -38.28 -0.22
C ARG A 179 31.75 -39.63 0.14
N GLU A 180 31.41 -40.67 -0.62
CA GLU A 180 32.14 -41.91 -0.65
C GLU A 180 33.56 -41.56 -1.13
N LEU A 181 34.40 -41.24 -0.16
CA LEU A 181 35.85 -41.20 -0.26
C LEU A 181 36.36 -42.65 -0.44
N GLN A 182 35.90 -43.35 -1.47
CA GLN A 182 36.43 -44.65 -1.86
C GLN A 182 36.42 -44.77 -3.38
N GLY A 183 37.61 -44.61 -3.97
CA GLY A 183 37.81 -44.93 -5.38
C GLY A 183 39.11 -44.42 -5.99
N ARG A 184 40.26 -44.85 -5.46
CA ARG A 184 41.52 -44.78 -6.23
C ARG A 184 41.42 -45.79 -7.39
N SER A 185 41.59 -45.35 -8.64
CA SER A 185 42.29 -46.10 -9.70
C SER A 185 42.20 -45.41 -11.07
N THR A 186 43.34 -44.88 -11.51
CA THR A 186 43.87 -44.83 -12.89
C THR A 186 42.93 -44.90 -14.10
N GLY A 187 42.99 -43.85 -14.92
CA GLY A 187 43.07 -43.98 -16.39
C GLY A 187 41.81 -43.69 -17.19
N GLN A 188 41.94 -42.68 -18.06
CA GLN A 188 41.27 -42.53 -19.36
C GLN A 188 39.91 -41.79 -19.41
N ASP A 189 39.89 -40.82 -20.35
CA ASP A 189 38.80 -40.07 -20.96
C ASP A 189 37.80 -39.31 -20.09
N SER A 190 38.03 -38.00 -20.06
CA SER A 190 37.13 -36.95 -19.62
C SER A 190 35.85 -36.91 -20.45
N VAL A 191 34.81 -37.59 -19.95
CA VAL A 191 33.40 -37.36 -20.33
C VAL A 191 32.59 -37.13 -19.05
N ALA A 192 33.01 -36.16 -18.23
CA ALA A 192 32.41 -35.91 -16.91
C ALA A 192 31.79 -34.50 -16.76
N PHE A 193 31.51 -33.80 -17.87
CA PHE A 193 31.02 -32.42 -17.80
C PHE A 193 29.49 -32.26 -17.98
N HIS A 194 28.78 -33.28 -18.47
CA HIS A 194 27.32 -33.19 -18.66
C HIS A 194 26.48 -33.81 -17.52
N GLY A 195 27.00 -34.81 -16.80
CA GLY A 195 26.23 -35.42 -15.70
C GLY A 195 26.08 -34.53 -14.46
N HIS A 196 27.06 -33.67 -14.17
CA HIS A 196 27.06 -32.87 -12.93
C HIS A 196 26.06 -31.71 -12.99
N ALA A 197 25.90 -31.08 -14.16
CA ALA A 197 24.93 -30.02 -14.39
C ALA A 197 23.49 -30.54 -14.35
N ASP A 198 23.21 -31.70 -14.96
CA ASP A 198 21.89 -32.33 -14.92
C ASP A 198 21.49 -32.73 -13.50
N THR A 199 22.40 -33.29 -12.70
CA THR A 199 22.11 -33.56 -11.28
C THR A 199 21.86 -32.29 -10.48
N ALA A 200 22.65 -31.22 -10.68
CA ALA A 200 22.46 -29.97 -9.96
C ALA A 200 21.12 -29.29 -10.30
N ASN A 201 20.70 -29.38 -11.56
CA ASN A 201 19.40 -28.89 -12.02
C ASN A 201 18.26 -29.71 -11.41
N GLY A 202 18.35 -31.04 -11.41
CA GLY A 202 17.34 -31.93 -10.82
C GLY A 202 17.15 -31.68 -9.32
N LEU A 203 18.23 -31.52 -8.56
CA LEU A 203 18.16 -31.21 -7.13
C LEU A 203 17.58 -29.80 -6.86
N THR A 204 17.83 -28.85 -7.77
CA THR A 204 17.22 -27.52 -7.68
C THR A 204 15.71 -27.61 -7.91
N GLU A 205 15.26 -28.37 -8.90
CA GLU A 205 13.84 -28.59 -9.15
C GLU A 205 13.15 -29.28 -7.97
N GLU A 206 13.79 -30.28 -7.35
CA GLU A 206 13.29 -30.94 -6.15
C GLU A 206 13.09 -29.95 -4.99
N PHE A 207 14.07 -29.08 -4.75
CA PHE A 207 13.95 -28.01 -3.76
C PHE A 207 12.81 -27.05 -4.08
N LEU A 208 12.70 -26.57 -5.33
CA LEU A 208 11.61 -25.68 -5.74
C LEU A 208 10.22 -26.34 -5.55
N ARG A 209 10.11 -27.64 -5.83
CA ARG A 209 8.90 -28.43 -5.64
C ARG A 209 8.54 -28.57 -4.16
N ALA A 210 9.51 -28.85 -3.29
CA ALA A 210 9.26 -28.92 -1.85
C ALA A 210 8.82 -27.57 -1.26
N VAL A 211 9.43 -26.48 -1.69
CA VAL A 211 9.00 -25.12 -1.31
C VAL A 211 7.60 -24.83 -1.82
N SER A 212 7.31 -25.17 -3.07
CA SER A 212 5.99 -25.04 -3.68
C SER A 212 4.90 -25.77 -2.88
N ASP A 213 5.12 -27.04 -2.56
CA ASP A 213 4.19 -27.85 -1.75
C ASP A 213 3.97 -27.25 -0.35
N GLY A 214 5.02 -26.68 0.24
CA GLY A 214 4.95 -25.96 1.50
C GLY A 214 4.08 -24.70 1.39
N VAL A 215 4.29 -23.89 0.35
CA VAL A 215 3.54 -22.65 0.09
C VAL A 215 2.05 -22.95 -0.06
N GLU A 216 1.70 -23.99 -0.79
CA GLU A 216 0.29 -24.39 -0.97
C GLU A 216 -0.40 -24.78 0.35
N LYS A 217 0.31 -25.49 1.22
CA LYS A 217 -0.19 -25.92 2.53
C LYS A 217 -0.37 -24.74 3.48
N GLU A 218 0.57 -23.81 3.49
CA GLU A 218 0.57 -22.67 4.43
C GLU A 218 -0.38 -21.55 3.98
N LEU A 219 -0.38 -21.19 2.71
CA LEU A 219 -1.16 -20.05 2.21
C LEU A 219 -2.58 -20.42 1.79
N GLY A 220 -2.81 -21.68 1.41
CA GLY A 220 -4.08 -22.14 0.86
C GLY A 220 -4.46 -21.48 -0.48
N THR A 221 -5.62 -21.83 -1.02
CA THR A 221 -6.04 -21.42 -2.38
C THR A 221 -7.39 -20.70 -2.46
N ALA A 222 -8.11 -20.55 -1.34
CA ALA A 222 -9.50 -20.06 -1.33
C ALA A 222 -9.65 -18.52 -1.34
N ARG A 223 -8.61 -17.78 -0.90
CA ARG A 223 -8.54 -16.30 -0.91
C ARG A 223 -7.09 -15.85 -1.10
N SER A 224 -6.54 -16.14 -2.26
CA SER A 224 -5.11 -15.95 -2.53
C SER A 224 -4.76 -14.48 -2.76
N GLN A 225 -4.00 -13.93 -1.82
CA GLN A 225 -3.31 -12.66 -1.99
C GLN A 225 -2.21 -12.81 -3.04
N PRO A 226 -1.83 -11.76 -3.80
CA PRO A 226 -0.69 -11.84 -4.69
C PRO A 226 0.58 -12.33 -3.99
N LEU A 227 1.30 -13.27 -4.59
CA LEU A 227 2.60 -13.77 -4.13
C LEU A 227 3.70 -13.28 -5.08
N VAL A 228 4.62 -12.46 -4.56
CA VAL A 228 5.80 -12.02 -5.29
C VAL A 228 7.00 -12.86 -4.88
N LEU A 229 7.71 -13.42 -5.85
CA LEU A 229 8.94 -14.17 -5.61
C LEU A 229 10.13 -13.23 -5.63
N ALA A 230 11.01 -13.33 -4.62
CA ALA A 230 12.36 -12.78 -4.68
C ALA A 230 13.33 -13.94 -4.82
N THR A 231 14.00 -14.05 -5.96
CA THR A 231 14.86 -15.19 -6.32
C THR A 231 15.73 -14.84 -7.52
N VAL A 232 16.72 -15.69 -7.82
CA VAL A 232 17.39 -15.65 -9.13
C VAL A 232 16.37 -15.86 -10.25
N GLU A 233 16.53 -15.11 -11.34
CA GLU A 233 15.52 -14.95 -12.42
C GLU A 233 15.10 -16.29 -13.04
N GLU A 234 16.06 -17.21 -13.19
CA GLU A 234 15.86 -18.55 -13.72
C GLU A 234 14.86 -19.41 -12.93
N ASN A 235 14.71 -19.18 -11.62
CA ASN A 235 13.80 -19.96 -10.79
C ASN A 235 12.33 -19.53 -10.94
N GLY A 236 12.06 -18.29 -11.36
CA GLY A 236 10.70 -17.73 -11.38
C GLY A 236 9.73 -18.55 -12.24
N PRO A 237 10.03 -18.77 -13.54
CA PRO A 237 9.18 -19.58 -14.42
C PRO A 237 9.01 -21.03 -13.95
N ALA A 238 10.10 -21.64 -13.45
CA ALA A 238 10.06 -23.01 -12.94
C ALA A 238 9.16 -23.13 -11.71
N PHE A 239 9.31 -22.22 -10.75
CA PHE A 239 8.47 -22.20 -9.54
C PHE A 239 7.00 -22.01 -9.86
N ARG A 240 6.64 -21.09 -10.77
CA ARG A 240 5.25 -20.88 -11.21
C ARG A 240 4.64 -22.11 -11.90
N THR A 241 5.47 -22.91 -12.58
CA THR A 241 5.00 -24.14 -13.22
C THR A 241 4.73 -25.24 -12.20
N LEU A 242 5.50 -25.26 -11.11
CA LEU A 242 5.39 -26.26 -10.05
C LEU A 242 4.30 -25.92 -9.02
N CYS A 243 4.07 -24.64 -8.75
CA CYS A 243 3.19 -24.14 -7.71
C CYS A 243 1.79 -23.86 -8.22
N SER A 244 0.79 -24.50 -7.63
CA SER A 244 -0.63 -24.32 -7.95
C SER A 244 -1.27 -23.13 -7.23
N TYR A 245 -0.51 -22.38 -6.44
CA TYR A 245 -1.00 -21.14 -5.83
C TYR A 245 -1.45 -20.17 -6.93
N PRO A 246 -2.70 -19.71 -6.93
CA PRO A 246 -3.31 -19.11 -8.13
C PRO A 246 -2.89 -17.66 -8.41
N ALA A 247 -2.23 -16.98 -7.46
CA ALA A 247 -1.96 -15.55 -7.52
C ALA A 247 -0.46 -15.22 -7.50
N ILE A 248 0.39 -15.99 -8.19
CA ILE A 248 1.83 -15.70 -8.27
C ILE A 248 2.10 -14.63 -9.33
N ALA A 249 2.83 -13.58 -8.97
CA ALA A 249 3.24 -12.54 -9.90
C ALA A 249 4.14 -13.10 -11.03
N THR A 250 3.93 -12.59 -12.25
CA THR A 250 4.72 -12.99 -13.43
C THR A 250 6.17 -12.52 -13.33
N GLU A 251 6.39 -11.33 -12.80
CA GLU A 251 7.74 -10.82 -12.55
C GLU A 251 8.25 -11.26 -11.18
N VAL A 252 9.57 -11.32 -11.04
CA VAL A 252 10.25 -11.66 -9.78
C VAL A 252 11.17 -10.51 -9.37
N ILE A 253 11.40 -10.37 -8.06
CA ILE A 253 12.47 -9.53 -7.53
C ILE A 253 13.78 -10.29 -7.77
N ALA A 254 14.44 -9.97 -8.89
CA ALA A 254 15.61 -10.70 -9.35
C ALA A 254 16.83 -10.50 -8.43
N GLY A 255 17.49 -11.59 -8.05
CA GLY A 255 18.76 -11.56 -7.29
C GLY A 255 18.80 -12.61 -6.17
N ASN A 256 19.80 -12.50 -5.28
CA ASN A 256 19.86 -13.33 -4.08
C ASN A 256 19.20 -12.59 -2.90
N PRO A 257 18.02 -13.04 -2.41
CA PRO A 257 17.29 -12.36 -1.33
C PRO A 257 17.79 -12.69 0.08
N GLU A 258 18.80 -13.55 0.24
CA GLU A 258 19.23 -14.12 1.52
C GLU A 258 19.54 -13.06 2.60
N HIS A 259 20.09 -11.92 2.17
CA HIS A 259 20.43 -10.79 3.04
C HIS A 259 19.67 -9.50 2.70
N THR A 260 18.71 -9.55 1.77
CA THR A 260 17.91 -8.39 1.40
C THR A 260 17.00 -7.99 2.57
N GLY A 261 16.95 -6.69 2.87
CA GLY A 261 16.15 -6.16 3.96
C GLY A 261 14.65 -6.28 3.67
N ALA A 262 13.83 -6.49 4.70
CA ALA A 262 12.38 -6.65 4.53
C ALA A 262 11.73 -5.43 3.82
N ASN A 263 12.12 -4.21 4.19
CA ASN A 263 11.60 -3.00 3.55
C ASN A 263 12.00 -2.84 2.08
N GLU A 264 13.16 -3.38 1.69
CA GLU A 264 13.60 -3.40 0.30
C GLU A 264 12.78 -4.41 -0.51
N LEU A 265 12.57 -5.62 0.03
CA LEU A 265 11.67 -6.63 -0.54
C LEU A 265 10.25 -6.10 -0.72
N ARG A 266 9.68 -5.45 0.32
CA ARG A 266 8.37 -4.80 0.26
C ARG A 266 8.29 -3.78 -0.88
N SER A 267 9.30 -2.91 -0.98
CA SER A 267 9.32 -1.84 -1.98
C SER A 267 9.39 -2.41 -3.40
N ALA A 268 10.23 -3.41 -3.62
CA ALA A 268 10.36 -4.08 -4.91
C ALA A 268 9.10 -4.88 -5.28
N ALA A 269 8.47 -5.55 -4.30
CA ALA A 269 7.21 -6.26 -4.52
C ALA A 269 6.10 -5.32 -4.98
N TRP A 270 5.98 -4.15 -4.36
CA TRP A 270 4.98 -3.15 -4.77
C TRP A 270 5.25 -2.54 -6.13
N GLN A 271 6.51 -2.43 -6.57
CA GLN A 271 6.81 -1.98 -7.93
C GLN A 271 6.23 -2.95 -8.97
N ILE A 272 6.39 -4.26 -8.74
CA ILE A 272 5.84 -5.32 -9.62
C ILE A 272 4.31 -5.28 -9.61
N LEU A 273 3.70 -5.21 -8.43
CA LEU A 273 2.23 -5.22 -8.30
C LEU A 273 1.58 -3.94 -8.85
N ASP A 274 2.19 -2.77 -8.62
CA ASP A 274 1.69 -1.50 -9.15
C ASP A 274 1.79 -1.45 -10.68
N ALA A 275 2.85 -2.03 -11.27
CA ALA A 275 2.99 -2.14 -12.71
C ALA A 275 1.89 -3.02 -13.33
N ALA A 276 1.69 -4.22 -12.79
CA ALA A 276 0.63 -5.13 -13.24
C ALA A 276 -0.76 -4.48 -13.11
N ARG A 277 -1.06 -3.84 -11.97
CA ARG A 277 -2.33 -3.12 -11.78
C ARG A 277 -2.53 -2.03 -12.82
N THR A 278 -1.47 -1.26 -13.11
CA THR A 278 -1.53 -0.18 -14.10
C THR A 278 -1.81 -0.70 -15.52
N GLU A 279 -1.30 -1.88 -15.87
CA GLU A 279 -1.60 -2.53 -17.16
C GLU A 279 -3.06 -3.01 -17.26
N GLU A 280 -3.67 -3.43 -16.14
CA GLU A 280 -5.05 -3.93 -16.08
C GLU A 280 -6.10 -2.81 -15.96
N GLU A 281 -5.71 -1.62 -15.50
CA GLU A 281 -6.59 -0.48 -15.22
C GLU A 281 -7.58 -0.10 -16.35
N PRO A 282 -7.20 -0.06 -17.64
CA PRO A 282 -8.14 0.22 -18.71
C PRO A 282 -9.32 -0.76 -18.75
N GLY A 283 -9.05 -2.05 -18.54
CA GLY A 283 -10.09 -3.09 -18.51
C GLY A 283 -10.99 -2.97 -17.28
N VAL A 284 -10.42 -2.60 -16.12
CA VAL A 284 -11.19 -2.31 -14.90
C VAL A 284 -12.14 -1.13 -15.14
N ARG A 285 -11.64 -0.04 -15.74
CA ARG A 285 -12.46 1.12 -16.10
C ARG A 285 -13.61 0.75 -17.04
N ASP A 286 -13.34 0.03 -18.12
CA ASP A 286 -14.38 -0.38 -19.09
C ASP A 286 -15.49 -1.23 -18.44
N ASN A 287 -15.12 -2.10 -17.49
CA ASN A 287 -16.08 -2.88 -16.72
C ASN A 287 -16.95 -1.99 -15.84
N ILE A 288 -16.38 -1.00 -15.15
CA ILE A 288 -17.13 -0.06 -14.30
C ILE A 288 -18.09 0.76 -15.16
N LEU A 289 -17.62 1.30 -16.29
CA LEU A 289 -18.47 2.05 -17.22
C LEU A 289 -19.61 1.19 -17.75
N THR A 290 -19.39 -0.10 -18.00
CA THR A 290 -20.48 -1.03 -18.36
C THR A 290 -21.55 -1.11 -17.28
N GLU A 291 -21.17 -1.10 -15.99
CA GLU A 291 -22.12 -1.09 -14.87
C GLU A 291 -22.85 0.25 -14.73
N VAL A 292 -22.17 1.37 -15.00
CA VAL A 292 -22.80 2.71 -15.12
C VAL A 292 -23.89 2.69 -16.19
N HIS A 293 -23.61 2.19 -17.39
CA HIS A 293 -24.60 2.08 -18.48
C HIS A 293 -25.79 1.18 -18.15
N ARG A 294 -25.61 0.23 -17.23
CA ARG A 294 -26.68 -0.66 -16.73
C ARG A 294 -27.47 -0.08 -15.55
N GLY A 295 -27.15 1.15 -15.13
CA GLY A 295 -27.77 1.81 -13.98
C GLY A 295 -27.33 1.24 -12.62
N ARG A 296 -26.19 0.53 -12.58
CA ARG A 296 -25.58 -0.05 -11.37
C ARG A 296 -24.27 0.64 -10.98
N GLY A 297 -24.04 1.84 -11.49
CA GLY A 297 -22.90 2.69 -11.18
C GLY A 297 -23.22 4.15 -11.48
N SER A 298 -22.31 5.05 -11.12
CA SER A 298 -22.35 6.46 -11.51
C SER A 298 -20.95 6.95 -11.87
N ASN A 299 -20.89 7.95 -12.74
CA ASN A 299 -19.70 8.73 -13.09
C ASN A 299 -19.91 10.24 -12.87
N ASP A 300 -21.03 10.63 -12.23
CA ASP A 300 -21.31 12.00 -11.81
C ASP A 300 -20.91 12.15 -10.34
N LEU A 301 -19.91 12.98 -10.08
CA LEU A 301 -19.34 13.16 -8.74
C LEU A 301 -20.38 13.65 -7.71
N ALA A 302 -21.34 14.48 -8.11
CA ALA A 302 -22.39 14.96 -7.22
C ALA A 302 -23.39 13.83 -6.88
N GLU A 303 -23.72 12.99 -7.88
CA GLU A 303 -24.53 11.80 -7.65
C GLU A 303 -23.80 10.82 -6.73
N ILE A 304 -22.52 10.54 -7.01
CA ILE A 304 -21.66 9.64 -6.23
C ILE A 304 -21.65 10.07 -4.76
N ALA A 305 -21.38 11.34 -4.47
CA ALA A 305 -21.37 11.87 -3.11
C ALA A 305 -22.73 11.67 -2.40
N ARG A 306 -23.84 11.89 -3.11
CA ARG A 306 -25.19 11.69 -2.58
C ARG A 306 -25.47 10.23 -2.26
N VAL A 307 -25.21 9.30 -3.20
CA VAL A 307 -25.51 7.88 -3.00
C VAL A 307 -24.54 7.20 -2.01
N ALA A 308 -23.34 7.76 -1.81
CA ALA A 308 -22.43 7.36 -0.75
C ALA A 308 -23.06 7.61 0.63
N GLY A 309 -23.66 8.79 0.85
CA GLY A 309 -24.40 9.09 2.08
C GLY A 309 -25.60 8.16 2.33
N GLU A 310 -26.20 7.65 1.26
CA GLU A 310 -27.26 6.62 1.30
C GLU A 310 -26.71 5.21 1.59
N GLY A 311 -25.39 5.02 1.65
CA GLY A 311 -24.73 3.74 1.84
C GLY A 311 -24.89 2.77 0.67
N ARG A 312 -25.10 3.30 -0.54
CA ARG A 312 -25.36 2.51 -1.75
C ARG A 312 -24.11 2.23 -2.58
N ILE A 313 -22.97 2.86 -2.28
CA ILE A 313 -21.71 2.57 -2.98
C ILE A 313 -21.18 1.20 -2.56
N ALA A 314 -20.89 0.35 -3.55
CA ALA A 314 -20.13 -0.87 -3.37
C ALA A 314 -18.63 -0.56 -3.42
N ASP A 315 -18.17 0.04 -4.52
CA ASP A 315 -16.79 0.47 -4.72
C ASP A 315 -16.73 1.90 -5.28
N LEU A 316 -15.90 2.75 -4.68
CA LEU A 316 -15.56 4.09 -5.15
C LEU A 316 -14.17 4.06 -5.79
N TYR A 317 -14.05 4.63 -6.98
CA TYR A 317 -12.81 4.74 -7.74
C TYR A 317 -12.42 6.21 -7.87
N VAL A 318 -11.28 6.54 -7.27
CA VAL A 318 -10.77 7.91 -7.15
C VAL A 318 -9.59 8.12 -8.12
N PRO A 319 -9.48 9.28 -8.79
CA PRO A 319 -8.30 9.60 -9.57
C PRO A 319 -7.02 9.59 -8.74
N ARG A 320 -5.95 9.00 -9.27
CA ARG A 320 -4.60 9.20 -8.72
C ARG A 320 -4.07 10.61 -8.94
N ASP A 321 -4.49 11.26 -10.02
CA ASP A 321 -4.16 12.65 -10.31
C ASP A 321 -5.37 13.54 -10.03
N LEU A 322 -5.36 14.26 -8.91
CA LEU A 322 -6.47 15.13 -8.52
C LEU A 322 -6.61 16.38 -9.41
N SER A 323 -5.67 16.66 -10.33
CA SER A 323 -5.81 17.76 -11.30
C SER A 323 -6.93 17.54 -12.31
N VAL A 324 -7.46 16.31 -12.41
CA VAL A 324 -8.66 16.01 -13.21
C VAL A 324 -9.93 16.57 -12.59
N LEU A 325 -9.92 16.95 -11.30
CA LEU A 325 -11.06 17.56 -10.64
C LEU A 325 -11.24 19.01 -11.13
N HIS A 326 -12.38 19.28 -11.75
CA HIS A 326 -12.69 20.55 -12.40
C HIS A 326 -14.12 21.05 -12.14
N THR A 327 -15.02 20.20 -11.67
CA THR A 327 -16.37 20.62 -11.26
C THR A 327 -16.28 21.51 -10.02
N PRO A 328 -17.16 22.53 -9.89
CA PRO A 328 -17.25 23.31 -8.66
C PRO A 328 -17.41 22.41 -7.43
N ASP A 329 -16.66 22.68 -6.38
CA ASP A 329 -16.66 21.91 -5.13
C ASP A 329 -16.28 20.43 -5.28
N ALA A 330 -15.64 20.03 -6.40
CA ALA A 330 -15.28 18.65 -6.68
C ALA A 330 -14.48 18.00 -5.55
N SER A 331 -13.52 18.72 -4.97
CA SER A 331 -12.76 18.22 -3.81
C SER A 331 -13.68 17.89 -2.64
N SER A 332 -14.62 18.78 -2.31
CA SER A 332 -15.55 18.57 -1.18
C SER A 332 -16.55 17.44 -1.46
N LEU A 333 -17.01 17.30 -2.71
CA LEU A 333 -17.85 16.18 -3.12
C LEU A 333 -17.10 14.85 -3.04
N LEU A 334 -15.85 14.81 -3.48
CA LEU A 334 -15.00 13.63 -3.42
C LEU A 334 -14.66 13.25 -1.98
N ASP A 335 -14.32 14.23 -1.14
CA ASP A 335 -14.10 14.02 0.30
C ASP A 335 -15.35 13.45 0.98
N ARG A 336 -16.54 13.97 0.63
CA ARG A 336 -17.82 13.40 1.11
C ARG A 336 -18.03 11.97 0.63
N ALA A 337 -17.79 11.70 -0.66
CA ALA A 337 -17.90 10.36 -1.21
C ALA A 337 -16.96 9.37 -0.49
N LEU A 338 -15.72 9.78 -0.21
CA LEU A 338 -14.73 9.00 0.53
C LEU A 338 -15.19 8.71 1.96
N VAL A 339 -15.53 9.75 2.73
CA VAL A 339 -15.97 9.62 4.13
C VAL A 339 -17.16 8.66 4.23
N GLU A 340 -18.18 8.87 3.41
CA GLU A 340 -19.42 8.08 3.46
C GLU A 340 -19.23 6.64 2.96
N THR A 341 -18.41 6.45 1.93
CA THR A 341 -18.06 5.10 1.44
C THR A 341 -17.32 4.32 2.52
N MET A 342 -16.33 4.93 3.19
CA MET A 342 -15.59 4.29 4.28
C MET A 342 -16.48 4.01 5.48
N ARG A 343 -17.33 4.97 5.91
CA ARG A 343 -18.31 4.79 7.00
C ARG A 343 -19.20 3.59 6.76
N THR A 344 -19.66 3.43 5.52
CA THR A 344 -20.58 2.36 5.13
C THR A 344 -19.86 1.08 4.71
N LYS A 345 -18.53 1.03 4.81
CA LYS A 345 -17.66 -0.11 4.47
C LYS A 345 -17.73 -0.51 3.00
N GLY A 346 -17.91 0.46 2.09
CA GLY A 346 -17.64 0.29 0.67
C GLY A 346 -16.14 0.24 0.38
N GLY A 347 -15.75 -0.36 -0.74
CA GLY A 347 -14.38 -0.36 -1.22
C GLY A 347 -13.96 1.03 -1.72
N VAL A 348 -12.70 1.40 -1.49
CA VAL A 348 -12.08 2.59 -2.08
C VAL A 348 -10.87 2.12 -2.87
N HIS A 349 -10.79 2.53 -4.13
CA HIS A 349 -9.75 2.16 -5.08
C HIS A 349 -9.25 3.37 -5.82
N THR A 350 -8.04 3.30 -6.39
CA THR A 350 -7.49 4.38 -7.21
C THR A 350 -7.32 3.97 -8.67
N LEU A 351 -7.62 4.90 -9.59
CA LEU A 351 -7.42 4.72 -11.02
C LEU A 351 -6.47 5.80 -11.56
N GLY A 352 -5.49 5.40 -12.37
CA GLY A 352 -4.61 6.32 -13.08
C GLY A 352 -5.17 6.76 -14.43
N VAL A 353 -6.10 5.98 -14.99
CA VAL A 353 -6.70 6.24 -16.30
C VAL A 353 -8.17 6.63 -16.10
N LEU A 354 -8.42 7.91 -15.83
CA LEU A 354 -9.74 8.51 -15.99
C LEU A 354 -9.70 9.44 -17.20
N GLU A 355 -10.71 9.38 -18.05
CA GLU A 355 -10.81 10.25 -19.22
C GLU A 355 -11.91 11.28 -18.98
N ALA A 356 -11.65 12.54 -19.36
CA ALA A 356 -12.65 13.59 -19.26
C ALA A 356 -13.96 13.15 -19.97
N PRO A 357 -15.14 13.36 -19.35
CA PRO A 357 -15.40 14.21 -18.19
C PRO A 357 -15.35 13.50 -16.82
N GLU A 358 -14.78 12.30 -16.72
CA GLU A 358 -14.79 11.51 -15.49
C GLU A 358 -13.89 12.13 -14.40
N GLU A 359 -14.48 12.42 -13.25
CA GLU A 359 -13.77 12.91 -12.06
C GLU A 359 -13.69 11.85 -10.95
N ALA A 360 -14.63 10.90 -10.96
CA ALA A 360 -14.65 9.69 -10.14
C ALA A 360 -15.60 8.69 -10.80
N LEU A 361 -15.46 7.41 -10.45
CA LEU A 361 -16.42 6.37 -10.83
C LEU A 361 -16.87 5.63 -9.58
N ALA A 362 -18.09 5.11 -9.59
CA ALA A 362 -18.55 4.26 -8.51
C ALA A 362 -19.47 3.14 -9.01
N THR A 363 -19.40 1.99 -8.37
CA THR A 363 -20.38 0.90 -8.51
C THR A 363 -21.35 0.93 -7.34
N LEU A 364 -22.58 0.50 -7.58
CA LEU A 364 -23.63 0.46 -6.57
C LEU A 364 -23.82 -0.96 -6.04
N ARG A 365 -24.22 -1.06 -4.77
CA ARG A 365 -24.68 -2.31 -4.17
C ARG A 365 -25.95 -2.79 -4.88
N GLY A 366 -25.98 -4.09 -5.17
CA GLY A 366 -27.10 -4.78 -5.81
C GLY A 366 -28.29 -5.01 -4.91
#